data_AF-A0A815YZ87-F1
#
_entry.id   AF-A0A815YZ87-F1
#
_cell.length_a   1.000
_cell.length_b   1.000
_cell.length_c   1.000
_cell.angle_alpha   90.00
_cell.angle_beta   90.00
_cell.angle_gamma   90.00
#
_symmetry.space_group_name_H-M   'P 1'
#
loop_
_entity.id
_entity.type
_entity.pdbx_description
1 polymer ?
#
loop_
_entity_poly.entity_id
_entity_poly.type
_entity_poly.pdbx_seq_one_letter_code
_entity_poly.pdbx_strand_id
1 'polypeptide(L)'
;MQIKKKISTTSKPFKPTLALNNNSSHLTFNMKPGLYTKYKSYLQRDKTILKKLQPTNSQQRLETVQNALLRRFFLELTQSFIIPLERYFSSLLPLQKLYQANREPPLIKDFDKEEFLKTIDQYGPQLTSGLKGDWKDLYKHFLSTPNFRLWLLNRQQEANAKIYSLYIKTLAYCHLEQDLNLSQLKELELIDLVIKFRDLIQRIEIKNDERLLTLNQVDRNDYLEKLKMKMKLIIDENLPDDMKILFNKSIKNSLT
;
A
#
# COMPACT_ATOMS: atom_id res chain seq x y z
N MET A 1 -24.47 33.66 -8.53
CA MET A 1 -25.50 32.59 -8.60
C MET A 1 -24.94 31.34 -7.90
N GLN A 2 -25.19 31.17 -6.60
CA GLN A 2 -24.73 30.00 -5.85
C GLN A 2 -25.90 29.02 -5.67
N ILE A 3 -25.90 27.95 -6.46
CA ILE A 3 -26.84 26.84 -6.30
C ILE A 3 -26.31 25.94 -5.19
N LYS A 4 -26.75 26.16 -3.96
CA LYS A 4 -26.58 25.19 -2.86
C LYS A 4 -27.52 24.02 -3.11
N LYS A 5 -27.02 22.94 -3.72
CA LYS A 5 -27.72 21.64 -3.71
C LYS A 5 -27.80 21.14 -2.26
N LYS A 6 -28.99 21.21 -1.68
CA LYS A 6 -29.34 20.55 -0.41
C LYS A 6 -29.25 19.04 -0.60
N ILE A 7 -28.24 18.41 0.01
CA ILE A 7 -28.16 16.95 0.08
C ILE A 7 -29.12 16.49 1.18
N SER A 8 -30.17 15.76 0.80
CA SER A 8 -31.13 15.17 1.73
C SER A 8 -30.56 13.89 2.36
N THR A 9 -29.91 14.01 3.53
CA THR A 9 -29.52 12.84 4.33
C THR A 9 -30.67 12.47 5.28
N THR A 10 -31.39 11.38 4.98
CA THR A 10 -32.45 10.81 5.82
C THR A 10 -31.87 10.02 7.00
N SER A 11 -31.17 10.68 7.90
CA SER A 11 -31.00 10.19 9.27
C SER A 11 -31.10 11.38 10.22
N LYS A 12 -32.29 11.55 10.80
CA LYS A 12 -32.50 12.55 11.85
C LYS A 12 -31.71 12.09 13.08
N PRO A 13 -30.87 12.94 13.69
CA PRO A 13 -30.30 12.64 15.01
C PRO A 13 -31.45 12.46 16.01
N PHE A 14 -31.30 11.53 16.95
CA PHE A 14 -32.27 11.32 18.02
C PHE A 14 -32.36 12.60 18.84
N LYS A 15 -33.53 13.26 18.84
CA LYS A 15 -33.81 14.38 19.73
C LYS A 15 -34.42 13.81 21.01
N PRO A 16 -33.90 14.13 22.20
CA PRO A 16 -34.57 13.78 23.45
C PRO A 16 -35.96 14.40 23.45
N THR A 17 -37.01 13.60 23.57
CA THR A 17 -38.36 14.11 23.75
C THR A 17 -38.53 14.48 25.23
N LEU A 18 -38.59 15.77 25.52
CA LEU A 18 -39.03 16.25 26.84
C LEU A 18 -40.55 16.06 26.90
N ALA A 19 -41.01 15.05 27.63
CA ALA A 19 -42.41 14.93 27.99
C ALA A 19 -42.58 15.46 29.41
N LEU A 20 -43.27 16.60 29.56
CA LEU A 20 -43.71 17.11 30.86
C LEU A 20 -44.94 16.28 31.27
N ASN A 21 -44.85 15.54 32.37
CA ASN A 21 -46.02 14.94 33.00
C ASN A 21 -46.52 15.90 34.08
N ASN A 22 -47.73 16.45 33.93
CA ASN A 22 -48.23 17.57 34.74
C ASN A 22 -48.46 17.27 36.24
N ASN A 23 -48.14 16.07 36.74
CA ASN A 23 -48.43 15.66 38.11
C ASN A 23 -47.23 15.12 38.91
N SER A 24 -45.99 15.39 38.50
CA SER A 24 -44.81 15.02 39.30
C SER A 24 -43.69 16.05 39.19
N SER A 25 -43.23 16.58 40.33
CA SER A 25 -42.10 17.50 40.45
C SER A 25 -40.72 16.88 40.12
N HIS A 26 -40.69 15.64 39.61
CA HIS A 26 -39.48 14.96 39.21
C HIS A 26 -39.44 14.85 37.68
N LEU A 27 -38.51 15.57 37.05
CA LEU A 27 -38.17 15.41 35.63
C LEU A 27 -37.62 13.99 35.42
N THR A 28 -38.47 13.05 34.99
CA THR A 28 -38.01 11.73 34.58
C THR A 28 -37.49 11.80 33.15
N PHE A 29 -36.16 11.78 33.00
CA PHE A 29 -35.54 11.54 31.70
C PHE A 29 -35.92 10.13 31.25
N ASN A 30 -36.92 10.00 30.38
CA ASN A 30 -37.21 8.77 29.64
C ASN A 30 -36.12 8.54 28.56
N MET A 31 -34.86 8.44 28.99
CA MET A 31 -33.78 7.96 28.13
C MET A 31 -33.85 6.44 28.09
N LYS A 32 -34.16 5.90 26.92
CA LYS A 32 -33.98 4.46 26.67
C LYS A 32 -32.52 4.09 26.97
N PRO A 33 -32.23 2.95 27.61
CA PRO A 33 -30.84 2.53 27.81
C PRO A 33 -30.12 2.44 26.46
N GLY A 34 -28.94 3.05 26.36
CA GLY A 34 -28.15 3.07 25.13
C GLY A 34 -27.06 4.13 25.13
N LEU A 35 -26.15 4.02 24.15
CA LEU A 35 -25.11 5.02 23.92
C LEU A 35 -25.68 6.18 23.09
N TYR A 36 -25.71 7.37 23.69
CA TYR A 36 -26.11 8.60 23.02
C TYR A 36 -24.86 9.33 22.56
N THR A 37 -24.77 9.59 21.26
CA THR A 37 -23.64 10.30 20.67
C THR A 37 -24.12 11.37 19.70
N LYS A 38 -23.41 12.49 19.65
CA LYS A 38 -23.59 13.53 18.61
C LYS A 38 -22.95 13.11 17.29
N TYR A 39 -22.19 12.01 17.27
CA TYR A 39 -21.54 11.49 16.08
C TYR A 39 -22.57 11.12 15.00
N LYS A 40 -22.36 11.65 13.80
CA LYS A 40 -23.15 11.30 12.62
C LYS A 40 -22.41 10.20 11.85
N SER A 41 -23.03 9.03 11.71
CA SER A 41 -22.44 7.94 10.95
C SER A 41 -22.45 8.24 9.45
N TYR A 42 -21.34 7.96 8.77
CA TYR A 42 -21.25 8.04 7.31
C TYR A 42 -22.07 6.94 6.63
N LEU A 43 -22.02 5.72 7.18
CA LEU A 43 -22.71 4.55 6.67
C LEU A 43 -23.96 4.22 7.48
N GLN A 44 -24.92 3.57 6.83
CA GLN A 44 -26.10 3.02 7.47
C GLN A 44 -25.76 1.72 8.20
N ARG A 45 -26.57 1.38 9.21
CA ARG A 45 -26.43 0.12 9.93
C ARG A 45 -26.84 -1.05 9.03
N ASP A 46 -26.03 -2.09 9.02
CA ASP A 46 -26.41 -3.34 8.35
C ASP A 46 -27.49 -4.05 9.20
N LYS A 47 -28.71 -4.10 8.68
CA LYS A 47 -29.83 -4.77 9.36
C LYS A 47 -29.71 -6.29 9.33
N THR A 48 -28.97 -6.85 8.38
CA THR A 48 -28.81 -8.30 8.20
C THR A 48 -27.94 -8.89 9.29
N ILE A 49 -26.79 -8.27 9.59
CA ILE A 49 -25.93 -8.71 10.69
C ILE A 49 -26.61 -8.50 12.04
N LEU A 50 -27.35 -7.38 12.22
CA LEU A 50 -28.09 -7.14 13.45
C LEU A 50 -29.15 -8.21 13.70
N LYS A 51 -29.88 -8.65 12.66
CA LYS A 51 -30.81 -9.78 12.77
C LYS A 51 -30.11 -11.10 13.09
N LYS A 52 -28.93 -11.35 12.50
CA LYS A 52 -28.13 -12.56 12.77
C LYS A 52 -27.58 -12.60 14.21
N LEU A 53 -27.41 -11.44 14.84
CA LEU A 53 -26.92 -11.29 16.21
C LEU A 53 -28.04 -11.27 17.25
N GLN A 54 -29.29 -11.00 16.86
CA GLN A 54 -30.41 -11.09 17.79
C GLN A 54 -30.64 -12.55 18.21
N PRO A 55 -30.89 -12.80 19.52
CA PRO A 55 -31.20 -14.14 19.98
C PRO A 55 -32.51 -14.59 19.33
N THR A 56 -32.47 -15.70 18.59
CA THR A 56 -33.68 -16.41 18.19
C THR A 56 -34.23 -17.12 19.41
N ASN A 57 -35.45 -16.77 19.82
CA ASN A 57 -36.16 -17.32 20.97
C ASN A 57 -35.94 -18.85 21.06
N SER A 58 -35.20 -19.29 22.07
CA SER A 58 -35.12 -20.64 22.69
C SER A 58 -33.70 -21.14 22.99
N GLN A 59 -32.64 -20.63 22.34
CA GLN A 59 -31.26 -21.02 22.66
C GLN A 59 -30.32 -19.81 22.62
N GLN A 60 -29.71 -19.50 23.77
CA GLN A 60 -28.59 -18.55 23.84
C GLN A 60 -27.48 -19.07 22.90
N ARG A 61 -27.31 -18.43 21.75
CA ARG A 61 -26.21 -18.75 20.83
C ARG A 61 -24.90 -18.51 21.57
N LEU A 62 -24.06 -19.55 21.65
CA LEU A 62 -22.73 -19.50 22.26
C LEU A 62 -21.97 -18.24 21.82
N GLU A 63 -21.37 -17.54 22.80
CA GLU A 63 -20.66 -16.27 22.58
C GLU A 63 -19.57 -16.39 21.50
N THR A 64 -18.92 -17.55 21.42
CA THR A 64 -17.90 -17.87 20.42
C THR A 64 -18.42 -17.73 18.98
N VAL A 65 -19.66 -18.17 18.72
CA VAL A 65 -20.30 -18.09 17.40
C VAL A 65 -20.65 -16.64 17.06
N GLN A 66 -21.14 -15.88 18.04
CA GLN A 66 -21.45 -14.45 17.84
C GLN A 66 -20.18 -13.65 17.54
N ASN A 67 -19.11 -13.90 18.29
CA ASN A 67 -17.80 -13.28 18.07
C ASN A 67 -17.23 -13.62 16.69
N ALA A 68 -17.36 -14.88 16.23
CA ALA A 68 -16.92 -15.28 14.90
C ALA A 68 -17.71 -14.56 13.78
N LEU A 69 -19.03 -14.43 13.93
CA LEU A 69 -19.89 -13.69 13.00
C LEU A 69 -19.49 -12.22 12.90
N LEU A 70 -19.22 -11.57 14.03
CA LEU A 70 -18.77 -10.17 14.08
C LEU A 70 -17.41 -10.00 13.42
N ARG A 71 -16.43 -10.83 13.75
CA ARG A 71 -15.08 -10.79 13.16
C ARG A 71 -15.13 -10.93 11.65
N ARG A 72 -15.90 -11.90 11.16
CA ARG A 72 -16.09 -12.11 9.72
C ARG A 72 -16.72 -10.89 9.04
N PHE A 73 -17.79 -10.35 9.61
CA PHE A 73 -18.46 -9.17 9.07
C PHE A 73 -17.51 -7.97 8.96
N PHE A 74 -16.76 -7.66 10.02
CA PHE A 74 -15.82 -6.53 9.99
C PHE A 74 -14.62 -6.77 9.09
N LEU A 75 -14.16 -8.03 8.94
CA LEU A 75 -13.11 -8.37 7.99
C LEU A 75 -13.57 -8.13 6.54
N GLU A 76 -14.73 -8.66 6.16
CA GLU A 76 -15.31 -8.48 4.81
C GLU A 76 -15.56 -6.99 4.51
N LEU A 77 -16.05 -6.24 5.50
CA LEU A 77 -16.26 -4.80 5.39
C LEU A 77 -14.94 -4.03 5.22
N THR A 78 -13.91 -4.40 5.98
CA THR A 78 -12.57 -3.78 5.89
C THR A 78 -11.95 -4.06 4.54
N GLN A 79 -12.03 -5.30 4.04
CA GLN A 79 -11.55 -5.65 2.70
C GLN A 79 -12.27 -4.83 1.63
N SER A 80 -13.61 -4.74 1.71
CA SER A 80 -14.41 -3.93 0.79
C SER A 80 -13.98 -2.45 0.80
N PHE A 81 -13.64 -1.91 1.97
CA PHE A 81 -13.15 -0.55 2.14
C PHE A 81 -11.71 -0.37 1.62
N ILE A 82 -10.84 -1.38 1.71
CA ILE A 82 -9.44 -1.27 1.31
C ILE A 82 -9.26 -1.47 -0.21
N ILE A 83 -10.08 -2.29 -0.86
CA ILE A 83 -9.96 -2.61 -2.30
C ILE A 83 -9.81 -1.35 -3.21
N PRO A 84 -10.62 -0.29 -3.08
CA PRO A 84 -10.47 0.89 -3.92
C PRO A 84 -9.13 1.62 -3.71
N LEU A 85 -8.64 1.68 -2.46
CA LEU A 85 -7.35 2.28 -2.12
C LEU A 85 -6.21 1.49 -2.77
N GLU A 86 -6.23 0.16 -2.67
CA GLU A 86 -5.22 -0.71 -3.27
C GLU A 86 -5.22 -0.63 -4.79
N ARG A 87 -6.42 -0.58 -5.40
CA ARG A 87 -6.56 -0.43 -6.85
C ARG A 87 -5.96 0.89 -7.33
N TYR A 88 -6.30 2.00 -6.67
CA TYR A 88 -5.74 3.30 -7.02
C TYR A 88 -4.23 3.33 -6.79
N PHE A 89 -3.74 2.85 -5.64
CA PHE A 89 -2.30 2.74 -5.39
C PHE A 89 -1.57 1.92 -6.46
N SER A 90 -2.16 0.81 -6.91
CA SER A 90 -1.58 -0.02 -7.98
C SER A 90 -1.46 0.75 -9.30
N SER A 91 -2.36 1.68 -9.60
CA SER A 91 -2.26 2.55 -10.79
C SER A 91 -1.13 3.59 -10.71
N LEU A 92 -0.59 3.84 -9.51
CA LEU A 92 0.58 4.70 -9.29
C LEU A 92 1.90 3.99 -9.57
N LEU A 93 1.88 2.65 -9.65
CA LEU A 93 3.08 1.84 -9.88
C LEU A 93 3.59 2.02 -11.33
N PRO A 94 4.92 2.05 -11.52
CA PRO A 94 5.50 2.17 -12.85
C PRO A 94 5.30 0.89 -13.67
N LEU A 95 5.08 1.07 -14.97
CA LEU A 95 4.92 -0.02 -15.92
C LEU A 95 6.24 -0.76 -16.14
N GLN A 96 6.17 -2.07 -16.42
CA GLN A 96 7.35 -2.92 -16.62
C GLN A 96 8.29 -2.43 -17.76
N LYS A 97 7.74 -1.79 -18.79
CA LYS A 97 8.53 -1.23 -19.90
C LYS A 97 9.47 -0.08 -19.50
N LEU A 98 9.28 0.51 -18.32
CA LEU A 98 10.11 1.62 -17.82
C LEU A 98 11.36 1.13 -17.10
N TYR A 99 11.48 -0.16 -16.81
CA TYR A 99 12.65 -0.74 -16.16
C TYR A 99 13.72 -1.01 -17.22
N GLN A 100 14.74 -0.16 -17.27
CA GLN A 100 15.83 -0.24 -18.25
C GLN A 100 17.17 -0.24 -17.51
N ALA A 101 18.13 -1.03 -18.02
CA ALA A 101 19.44 -1.20 -17.40
C ALA A 101 20.27 0.09 -17.36
N ASN A 102 20.15 0.90 -18.43
CA ASN A 102 20.83 2.19 -18.61
C ASN A 102 20.12 3.38 -17.94
N ARG A 103 19.02 3.15 -17.19
CA ARG A 103 18.30 4.21 -16.46
C ARG A 103 18.24 3.88 -14.97
N GLU A 104 17.85 4.88 -14.20
CA GLU A 104 17.53 4.69 -12.79
C GLU A 104 16.22 3.91 -12.60
N PRO A 105 16.03 3.25 -11.45
CA PRO A 105 14.76 2.63 -11.12
C PRO A 105 13.61 3.66 -11.22
N PRO A 106 12.49 3.30 -11.86
CA PRO A 106 11.37 4.23 -11.97
C PRO A 106 10.74 4.51 -10.60
N LEU A 107 10.31 5.75 -10.37
CA LEU A 107 9.67 6.16 -9.12
C LEU A 107 8.16 5.89 -9.14
N ILE A 108 7.59 5.62 -7.96
CA ILE A 108 6.14 5.54 -7.76
C ILE A 108 5.57 6.96 -7.85
N LYS A 109 4.42 7.11 -8.51
CA LYS A 109 3.70 8.39 -8.52
C LYS A 109 3.15 8.71 -7.13
N ASP A 110 3.09 10.00 -6.80
CA ASP A 110 2.48 10.44 -5.56
C ASP A 110 0.98 10.13 -5.51
N PHE A 111 0.49 9.87 -4.30
CA PHE A 111 -0.93 9.60 -4.08
C PHE A 111 -1.72 10.91 -4.07
N ASP A 112 -2.56 11.14 -5.08
CA ASP A 112 -3.48 12.28 -5.13
C ASP A 112 -4.83 11.93 -4.47
N LYS A 113 -5.10 12.60 -3.34
CA LYS A 113 -6.34 12.40 -2.57
C LYS A 113 -7.58 12.80 -3.37
N GLU A 114 -7.51 13.88 -4.14
CA GLU A 114 -8.67 14.39 -4.89
C GLU A 114 -8.97 13.51 -6.09
N GLU A 115 -7.93 13.07 -6.81
CA GLU A 115 -8.07 12.11 -7.90
C GLU A 115 -8.69 10.81 -7.39
N PHE A 116 -8.14 10.23 -6.32
CA PHE A 116 -8.69 9.05 -5.68
C PHE A 116 -10.17 9.21 -5.33
N LEU A 117 -10.56 10.32 -4.69
CA LEU A 117 -11.95 10.57 -4.31
C LEU A 117 -12.91 10.69 -5.50
N LYS A 118 -12.42 11.09 -6.69
CA LYS A 118 -13.24 11.09 -7.93
C LYS A 118 -13.55 9.67 -8.40
N THR A 119 -12.65 8.71 -8.14
CA THR A 119 -12.84 7.30 -8.54
C THR A 119 -13.87 6.56 -7.68
N ILE A 120 -14.13 7.01 -6.44
CA ILE A 120 -15.00 6.30 -5.49
C ILE A 120 -16.43 6.12 -6.00
N ASP A 121 -16.96 7.09 -6.75
CA ASP A 121 -18.34 7.00 -7.24
C ASP A 121 -18.52 5.85 -8.26
N GLN A 122 -17.47 5.54 -9.02
CA GLN A 122 -17.48 4.48 -10.05
C GLN A 122 -16.89 3.15 -9.56
N TYR A 123 -15.86 3.21 -8.70
CA TYR A 123 -15.02 2.06 -8.33
C TYR A 123 -14.95 1.82 -6.81
N GLY A 124 -15.89 2.39 -6.05
CA GLY A 124 -15.90 2.33 -4.59
C GLY A 124 -16.45 1.04 -3.98
N PRO A 125 -16.56 0.99 -2.64
CA PRO A 125 -16.99 -0.19 -1.89
C PRO A 125 -18.41 -0.65 -2.18
N GLN A 126 -19.25 0.18 -2.81
CA GLN A 126 -20.60 -0.20 -3.24
C GLN A 126 -20.61 -1.39 -4.22
N LEU A 127 -19.47 -1.70 -4.85
CA LEU A 127 -19.32 -2.87 -5.73
C LEU A 127 -19.11 -4.19 -4.97
N THR A 128 -18.65 -4.12 -3.72
CA THR A 128 -18.25 -5.29 -2.92
C THR A 128 -18.98 -5.37 -1.58
N SER A 129 -19.63 -4.28 -1.16
CA SER A 129 -20.40 -4.17 0.08
C SER A 129 -21.84 -3.77 -0.20
N GLY A 130 -22.79 -4.44 0.46
CA GLY A 130 -24.21 -4.08 0.44
C GLY A 130 -24.56 -2.86 1.31
N LEU A 131 -23.60 -2.27 2.01
CA LEU A 131 -23.82 -1.12 2.89
C LEU A 131 -24.03 0.16 2.09
N LYS A 132 -25.06 0.90 2.49
CA LYS A 132 -25.44 2.19 1.90
C LYS A 132 -24.97 3.34 2.79
N GLY A 133 -24.64 4.47 2.19
CA GLY A 133 -24.24 5.68 2.91
C GLY A 133 -23.26 6.51 2.12
N ASP A 134 -22.62 7.45 2.80
CA ASP A 134 -21.66 8.37 2.21
C ASP A 134 -20.23 7.81 2.31
N TRP A 135 -19.92 6.88 1.40
CA TRP A 135 -18.59 6.28 1.31
C TRP A 135 -17.51 7.33 1.04
N LYS A 136 -17.82 8.35 0.23
CA LYS A 136 -16.88 9.39 -0.17
C LYS A 136 -16.42 10.23 1.03
N ASP A 137 -17.35 10.64 1.88
CA ASP A 137 -17.01 11.37 3.12
C ASP A 137 -16.30 10.48 4.15
N LEU A 138 -16.62 9.18 4.23
CA LEU A 138 -15.86 8.23 5.05
C LEU A 138 -14.40 8.16 4.59
N TYR A 139 -14.14 8.07 3.28
CA TYR A 139 -12.78 8.10 2.75
C TYR A 139 -12.08 9.43 3.03
N LYS A 140 -12.74 10.58 2.80
CA LYS A 140 -12.16 11.89 3.15
C LYS A 140 -11.69 11.94 4.61
N HIS A 141 -12.52 11.44 5.51
CA HIS A 141 -12.15 11.33 6.91
C HIS A 141 -10.96 10.39 7.11
N PHE A 142 -10.99 9.18 6.57
CA PHE A 142 -9.90 8.20 6.68
C PHE A 142 -8.55 8.75 6.17
N LEU A 143 -8.54 9.43 5.01
CA LEU A 143 -7.36 10.03 4.40
C LEU A 143 -6.73 11.17 5.23
N SER A 144 -7.46 11.68 6.23
CA SER A 144 -6.97 12.66 7.20
C SER A 144 -6.40 12.01 8.47
N THR A 145 -6.58 10.71 8.66
CA THR A 145 -6.15 10.01 9.87
C THR A 145 -4.71 9.51 9.78
N PRO A 146 -4.03 9.30 10.94
CA PRO A 146 -2.73 8.64 10.99
C PRO A 146 -2.73 7.22 10.40
N ASN A 147 -3.86 6.51 10.47
CA ASN A 147 -3.98 5.15 9.95
C ASN A 147 -3.73 5.11 8.43
N PHE A 148 -4.29 6.06 7.68
CA PHE A 148 -4.01 6.17 6.25
C PHE A 148 -2.53 6.48 5.98
N ARG A 149 -1.93 7.39 6.76
CA ARG A 149 -0.50 7.72 6.61
C ARG A 149 0.38 6.48 6.79
N LEU A 150 0.14 5.69 7.83
CA LEU A 150 0.88 4.47 8.08
C LEU A 150 0.66 3.42 6.98
N TRP A 151 -0.59 3.25 6.56
CA TRP A 151 -0.93 2.36 5.44
C TRP A 151 -0.19 2.75 4.16
N LEU A 152 -0.17 4.05 3.81
CA LEU A 152 0.47 4.56 2.61
C LEU A 152 2.00 4.35 2.66
N LEU A 153 2.63 4.67 3.80
CA LEU A 153 4.07 4.46 3.99
C LEU A 153 4.45 2.98 3.85
N ASN A 154 3.70 2.07 4.47
CA ASN A 154 3.95 0.63 4.33
C ASN A 154 3.80 0.17 2.88
N ARG A 155 2.76 0.62 2.18
CA ARG A 155 2.54 0.29 0.76
C ARG A 155 3.64 0.86 -0.14
N GLN A 156 4.11 2.07 0.12
CA GLN A 156 5.24 2.65 -0.60
C GLN A 156 6.53 1.87 -0.36
N GLN A 157 6.79 1.44 0.86
CA GLN A 157 7.97 0.61 1.18
C GLN A 157 7.94 -0.72 0.43
N GLU A 158 6.81 -1.44 0.48
CA GLU A 158 6.63 -2.71 -0.24
C GLU A 158 6.80 -2.52 -1.77
N ALA A 159 6.19 -1.46 -2.33
CA ALA A 159 6.27 -1.17 -3.74
C ALA A 159 7.67 -0.75 -4.18
N ASN A 160 8.36 0.09 -3.41
CA ASN A 160 9.74 0.48 -3.67
C ASN A 160 10.67 -0.74 -3.61
N ALA A 161 10.49 -1.61 -2.63
CA ALA A 161 11.26 -2.85 -2.56
C ALA A 161 11.03 -3.74 -3.80
N LYS A 162 9.79 -3.80 -4.29
CA LYS A 162 9.47 -4.54 -5.52
C LYS A 162 10.09 -3.89 -6.76
N ILE A 163 10.07 -2.57 -6.86
CA ILE A 163 10.70 -1.81 -7.95
C ILE A 163 12.21 -2.10 -7.98
N TYR A 164 12.88 -2.01 -6.83
CA TYR A 164 14.31 -2.32 -6.74
C TYR A 164 14.62 -3.77 -7.09
N SER A 165 13.80 -4.72 -6.63
CA SER A 165 13.92 -6.14 -7.02
C SER A 165 13.81 -6.34 -8.53
N LEU A 166 12.83 -5.69 -9.19
CA LEU A 166 12.66 -5.75 -10.65
C LEU A 166 13.81 -5.07 -11.40
N TYR A 167 14.32 -3.96 -10.87
CA TYR A 167 15.46 -3.27 -11.43
C TYR A 167 16.74 -4.12 -11.42
N ILE A 168 17.03 -4.74 -10.28
CA ILE A 168 18.16 -5.66 -10.14
C ILE A 168 18.00 -6.83 -11.11
N LYS A 169 16.79 -7.38 -11.24
CA LYS A 169 16.48 -8.41 -12.23
C LYS A 169 16.82 -7.91 -13.64
N THR A 170 16.40 -6.70 -14.03
CA THR A 170 16.74 -6.14 -15.33
C THR A 170 18.25 -6.10 -15.55
N LEU A 171 19.04 -5.65 -14.56
CA LEU A 171 20.51 -5.61 -14.67
C LEU A 171 21.16 -7.00 -14.67
N ALA A 172 20.65 -7.94 -13.89
CA ALA A 172 21.17 -9.31 -13.85
C ALA A 172 20.96 -10.03 -15.19
N TYR A 173 19.89 -9.70 -15.92
CA TYR A 173 19.53 -10.35 -17.18
C TYR A 173 19.82 -9.51 -18.43
N CYS A 174 20.30 -8.26 -18.30
CA CYS A 174 20.56 -7.39 -19.45
C CYS A 174 21.71 -7.91 -20.33
N HIS A 175 21.64 -7.68 -21.63
CA HIS A 175 22.75 -7.89 -22.54
C HIS A 175 23.62 -6.62 -22.57
N LEU A 176 24.93 -6.76 -22.27
CA LEU A 176 25.81 -5.60 -22.04
C LEU A 176 25.86 -4.65 -23.25
N GLU A 177 25.99 -5.17 -24.46
CA GLU A 177 26.12 -4.31 -25.64
C GLU A 177 24.78 -3.70 -26.07
N GLN A 178 23.69 -4.49 -26.06
CA GLN A 178 22.38 -4.08 -26.58
C GLN A 178 21.61 -3.19 -25.60
N ASP A 179 21.70 -3.46 -24.30
CA ASP A 179 20.91 -2.75 -23.28
C ASP A 179 21.69 -1.62 -22.61
N LEU A 180 23.03 -1.68 -22.61
CA LEU A 180 23.90 -0.67 -21.99
C LEU A 180 24.78 0.09 -22.99
N ASN A 181 24.80 -0.29 -24.28
CA ASN A 181 25.67 0.29 -25.31
C ASN A 181 27.14 0.33 -24.86
N LEU A 182 27.63 -0.79 -24.30
CA LEU A 182 28.91 -0.86 -23.60
C LEU A 182 30.07 -0.29 -24.43
N SER A 183 30.14 -0.62 -25.73
CA SER A 183 31.19 -0.12 -26.65
C SER A 183 31.19 1.39 -26.87
N GLN A 184 30.08 2.07 -26.58
CA GLN A 184 29.92 3.52 -26.73
C GLN A 184 30.18 4.28 -25.43
N LEU A 185 30.28 3.58 -24.30
CA LEU A 185 30.51 4.19 -23.01
C LEU A 185 31.95 4.69 -22.90
N LYS A 186 32.11 5.88 -22.33
CA LYS A 186 33.43 6.41 -21.95
C LYS A 186 33.97 5.66 -20.74
N GLU A 187 35.28 5.72 -20.54
CA GLU A 187 35.95 5.10 -19.39
C GLU A 187 35.30 5.47 -18.04
N LEU A 188 34.96 6.74 -17.84
CA LEU A 188 34.26 7.21 -16.64
C LEU A 188 32.89 6.53 -16.46
N GLU A 189 32.13 6.36 -17.54
CA GLU A 189 30.81 5.72 -17.51
C GLU A 189 30.92 4.21 -17.24
N LEU A 190 31.97 3.57 -17.75
CA LEU A 190 32.30 2.18 -17.43
C LEU A 190 32.67 2.01 -15.96
N ILE A 191 33.44 2.95 -15.40
CA ILE A 191 33.79 2.98 -13.98
C ILE A 191 32.52 3.14 -13.12
N ASP A 192 31.64 4.09 -13.45
CA ASP A 192 30.38 4.29 -12.75
C ASP A 192 29.49 3.05 -12.83
N LEU A 193 29.47 2.36 -13.98
CA LEU A 193 28.77 1.09 -14.15
C LEU A 193 29.34 0.00 -13.23
N VAL A 194 30.66 -0.15 -13.15
CA VAL A 194 31.31 -1.12 -12.24
C VAL A 194 30.98 -0.79 -10.78
N ILE A 195 31.03 0.48 -10.38
CA ILE A 195 30.68 0.93 -9.03
C ILE A 195 29.22 0.61 -8.72
N LYS A 196 28.31 0.85 -9.67
CA LYS A 196 26.89 0.54 -9.55
C LYS A 196 26.63 -0.96 -9.38
N PHE A 197 27.28 -1.81 -10.19
CA PHE A 197 27.18 -3.26 -10.04
C PHE A 197 27.69 -3.72 -8.67
N ARG A 198 28.81 -3.14 -8.21
CA ARG A 198 29.36 -3.43 -6.89
C ARG A 198 28.42 -3.04 -5.75
N ASP A 199 27.83 -1.84 -5.78
CA ASP A 199 26.87 -1.39 -4.75
C ASP A 199 25.65 -2.32 -4.70
N LEU A 200 25.16 -2.74 -5.88
CA LEU A 200 24.05 -3.69 -5.96
C LEU A 200 24.40 -5.08 -5.41
N ILE A 201 25.59 -5.60 -5.73
CA ILE A 201 26.11 -6.86 -5.19
C ILE A 201 26.16 -6.79 -3.66
N GLN A 202 26.74 -5.72 -3.11
CA GLN A 202 26.86 -5.53 -1.66
C GLN A 202 25.49 -5.47 -0.98
N ARG A 203 24.52 -4.76 -1.58
CA ARG A 203 23.14 -4.71 -1.06
C ARG A 203 22.46 -6.07 -1.04
N ILE A 204 22.64 -6.88 -2.10
CA ILE A 204 22.06 -8.23 -2.17
C ILE A 204 22.67 -9.15 -1.09
N GLU A 205 23.97 -8.98 -0.80
CA GLU A 205 24.66 -9.73 0.25
C GLU A 205 24.19 -9.32 1.67
N ILE A 206 23.78 -8.07 1.87
CA ILE A 206 23.17 -7.60 3.12
C ILE A 206 21.78 -8.22 3.27
N LYS A 207 21.63 -9.17 4.21
CA LYS A 207 20.37 -9.91 4.39
C LYS A 207 19.17 -9.04 4.76
N ASN A 208 19.38 -7.92 5.45
CA ASN A 208 18.34 -7.05 6.02
C ASN A 208 18.18 -5.70 5.28
N ASP A 209 18.52 -5.61 3.99
CA ASP A 209 18.28 -4.37 3.24
C ASP A 209 16.77 -4.10 3.07
N GLU A 210 16.30 -2.97 3.60
CA GLU A 210 14.90 -2.53 3.53
C GLU A 210 14.38 -2.39 2.09
N ARG A 211 15.28 -2.15 1.12
CA ARG A 211 14.95 -2.05 -0.31
C ARG A 211 14.80 -3.42 -0.97
N LEU A 212 15.15 -4.52 -0.30
CA LEU A 212 15.13 -5.88 -0.86
C LEU A 212 14.29 -6.85 -0.02
N LEU A 213 13.38 -6.33 0.80
CA LEU A 213 12.48 -7.13 1.66
C LEU A 213 11.62 -8.12 0.87
N THR A 214 11.27 -7.81 -0.38
CA THR A 214 10.43 -8.66 -1.24
C THR A 214 11.21 -9.72 -2.01
N LEU A 215 12.55 -9.72 -1.95
CA LEU A 215 13.40 -10.59 -2.75
C LEU A 215 13.69 -11.89 -2.01
N ASN A 216 13.26 -13.03 -2.57
CA ASN A 216 13.47 -14.35 -1.97
C ASN A 216 14.94 -14.81 -2.09
N GLN A 217 15.32 -15.85 -1.33
CA GLN A 217 16.72 -16.30 -1.29
C GLN A 217 17.22 -16.89 -2.62
N VAL A 218 16.33 -17.52 -3.40
CA VAL A 218 16.69 -18.13 -4.68
C VAL A 218 17.06 -17.04 -5.70
N ASP A 219 16.20 -16.03 -5.84
CA ASP A 219 16.42 -14.88 -6.70
C ASP A 219 17.64 -14.07 -6.24
N ARG A 220 17.88 -13.93 -4.91
CA ARG A 220 19.08 -13.29 -4.38
C ARG A 220 20.35 -13.94 -4.91
N ASN A 221 20.44 -15.27 -4.79
CA ASN A 221 21.62 -16.02 -5.23
C ASN A 221 21.80 -15.93 -6.75
N ASP A 222 20.71 -16.08 -7.52
CA ASP A 222 20.76 -16.00 -8.99
C ASP A 222 21.22 -14.61 -9.47
N TYR A 223 20.65 -13.54 -8.92
CA TYR A 223 21.01 -12.17 -9.31
C TYR A 223 22.44 -11.83 -8.91
N LEU A 224 22.87 -12.29 -7.73
CA LEU A 224 24.24 -12.10 -7.23
C LEU A 224 25.28 -12.70 -8.18
N GLU A 225 25.09 -13.94 -8.59
CA GLU A 225 26.02 -14.64 -9.51
C GLU A 225 26.07 -13.94 -10.87
N LYS A 226 24.92 -13.59 -11.44
CA LYS A 226 24.85 -12.91 -12.75
C LYS A 226 25.50 -11.53 -12.72
N LEU A 227 25.26 -10.75 -11.68
CA LEU A 227 25.88 -9.42 -11.53
C LEU A 227 27.39 -9.53 -11.34
N LYS A 228 27.87 -10.47 -10.51
CA LYS A 228 29.31 -10.72 -10.34
C LYS A 228 29.98 -11.11 -11.66
N MET A 229 29.34 -11.99 -12.42
CA MET A 229 29.86 -12.44 -13.71
C MET A 229 29.93 -11.28 -14.72
N LYS A 230 28.88 -10.46 -14.82
CA LYS A 230 28.87 -9.27 -15.68
C LYS A 230 29.90 -8.22 -15.27
N MET A 231 30.00 -7.93 -13.97
CA MET A 231 31.00 -6.98 -13.45
C MET A 231 32.42 -7.44 -13.80
N LYS A 232 32.70 -8.74 -13.66
CA LYS A 232 33.99 -9.31 -14.04
C LYS A 232 34.27 -9.15 -15.54
N LEU A 233 33.30 -9.44 -16.41
CA LEU A 233 33.45 -9.25 -17.86
C LEU A 233 33.75 -7.78 -18.21
N ILE A 234 33.04 -6.83 -17.60
CA ILE A 234 33.29 -5.40 -17.83
C ILE A 234 34.72 -5.02 -17.42
N ILE A 235 35.17 -5.46 -16.24
CA ILE A 235 36.52 -5.16 -15.74
C ILE A 235 37.60 -5.78 -16.64
N ASP A 236 37.47 -7.07 -16.98
CA ASP A 236 38.51 -7.81 -17.68
C ASP A 236 38.65 -7.37 -19.14
N GLU A 237 37.53 -7.07 -19.81
CA GLU A 237 37.49 -6.81 -21.26
C GLU A 237 37.46 -5.32 -21.65
N ASN A 238 36.97 -4.42 -20.78
CA ASN A 238 36.68 -3.03 -21.17
C ASN A 238 37.43 -1.96 -20.37
N LEU A 239 38.06 -2.30 -19.24
CA LEU A 239 38.87 -1.34 -18.48
C LEU A 239 40.35 -1.44 -18.87
N PRO A 240 41.13 -0.34 -18.76
CA PRO A 240 42.60 -0.40 -18.91
C PRO A 240 43.28 -1.10 -17.72
N ASP A 241 44.52 -1.57 -17.91
CA ASP A 241 45.20 -2.45 -16.94
C ASP A 241 45.48 -1.80 -15.57
N ASP A 242 45.73 -0.49 -15.54
CA ASP A 242 45.89 0.29 -14.30
C ASP A 242 44.59 0.30 -13.47
N MET A 243 43.43 0.49 -14.12
CA MET A 243 42.12 0.42 -13.49
C MET A 243 41.75 -1.00 -13.05
N LYS A 244 42.09 -2.04 -13.84
CA LYS A 244 41.91 -3.44 -13.44
C LYS A 244 42.63 -3.75 -12.13
N ILE A 245 43.87 -3.27 -11.97
CA ILE A 245 44.66 -3.48 -10.75
C ILE A 245 43.96 -2.82 -9.54
N LEU A 246 43.43 -1.60 -9.70
CA LEU A 246 42.73 -0.88 -8.64
C LEU A 246 41.45 -1.62 -8.19
N PHE A 247 40.60 -2.02 -9.14
CA PHE A 247 39.36 -2.73 -8.81
C PHE A 247 39.62 -4.12 -8.24
N ASN A 248 40.58 -4.88 -8.81
CA ASN A 248 40.92 -6.21 -8.30
C ASN A 248 41.56 -6.17 -6.90
N LYS A 249 42.36 -5.13 -6.60
CA LYS A 249 42.90 -4.89 -5.26
C LYS A 249 41.80 -4.49 -4.28
N SER A 250 40.84 -3.67 -4.72
CA SER A 250 39.68 -3.32 -3.90
C SER A 250 38.72 -4.49 -3.64
N ILE A 251 38.55 -5.41 -4.59
CA ILE A 251 37.71 -6.61 -4.44
C ILE A 251 38.33 -7.58 -3.43
N LYS A 252 39.66 -7.78 -3.47
CA LYS A 252 40.37 -8.62 -2.48
C LYS A 252 40.26 -8.09 -1.05
N ASN A 253 40.28 -6.78 -0.86
CA ASN A 253 40.20 -6.16 0.46
C ASN A 253 38.79 -6.15 1.08
N SER A 254 37.73 -6.42 0.30
CA SER A 254 36.35 -6.53 0.81
C SER A 254 35.91 -7.97 1.14
N LEU A 255 36.77 -8.95 0.87
CA LEU A 255 36.53 -10.39 1.10
C LEU A 255 37.32 -10.95 2.30
N THR A 256 38.00 -10.08 3.04
CA THR A 256 38.68 -10.35 4.33
C THR A 256 38.02 -9.55 5.44
#